data_AF-A0A231HG75-F1
#
_entry.id   AF-A0A231HG75-F1
#
_cell.length_a   1.000
_cell.length_b   1.000
_cell.length_c   1.000
_cell.angle_alpha   90.00
_cell.angle_beta   90.00
_cell.angle_gamma   90.00
#
_symmetry.space_group_name_H-M   'P 1'
#
loop_
_entity.id
_entity.type
_entity.pdbx_description
1 polymer ?
#
loop_
_entity_poly.entity_id
_entity_poly.type
_entity_poly.pdbx_seq_one_letter_code
_entity_poly.pdbx_strand_id
1 'polypeptide(L)'
;MATIKISASVCQQIESDYENDPKNALTLKSIRQAVKSMIQTAIEDGLNPAALPVTSEPGVSMNITFEANHSRAIRQLAKQQMIREGDAALKYLYAALSRGDAQTLKKPNASFLDGYTSARGLSRRPQQVLFAQSVLSSLQSKNIGLIEAATGVGKTLGIVAACSELISQSSFCRVVVAVPSIQLIRQFAAEHRALEQARPMPEARCVMGRNEFINTQELEAILQSGTELLDPAPIRQWLAQGAPALNEDAPFELPYLASSLRQISPDFPIDAVPPLSH
;
A
#
# COMPACT_ATOMS: atom_id res chain seq x y z
N MET A 1 -22.64 -6.51 -26.66
CA MET A 1 -23.15 -6.15 -25.31
C MET A 1 -24.21 -7.18 -24.97
N ALA A 2 -24.06 -7.89 -23.86
CA ALA A 2 -25.02 -8.90 -23.43
C ALA A 2 -25.76 -8.40 -22.18
N THR A 3 -27.08 -8.53 -22.17
CA THR A 3 -27.89 -8.32 -20.97
C THR A 3 -28.03 -9.66 -20.26
N ILE A 4 -27.49 -9.76 -19.05
CA ILE A 4 -27.54 -10.97 -18.22
C ILE A 4 -28.39 -10.71 -16.99
N LYS A 5 -29.18 -11.71 -16.57
CA LYS A 5 -29.93 -11.67 -15.31
C LYS A 5 -29.21 -12.54 -14.29
N ILE A 6 -28.57 -11.92 -13.32
CA ILE A 6 -27.80 -12.60 -12.27
C ILE A 6 -28.71 -12.81 -11.06
N SER A 7 -28.77 -14.02 -10.52
CA SER A 7 -29.62 -14.32 -9.35
C SER A 7 -29.10 -13.62 -8.08
N ALA A 8 -30.00 -13.37 -7.14
CA ALA A 8 -29.66 -12.76 -5.86
C ALA A 8 -28.62 -13.60 -5.09
N SER A 9 -28.72 -14.93 -5.12
CA SER A 9 -27.75 -15.86 -4.52
C SER A 9 -26.34 -15.68 -5.08
N VAL A 10 -26.20 -15.53 -6.40
CA VAL A 10 -24.91 -15.27 -7.04
C VAL A 10 -24.39 -13.87 -6.69
N CYS A 11 -25.25 -12.86 -6.66
CA CYS A 11 -24.87 -11.51 -6.20
C CYS A 11 -24.32 -11.53 -4.78
N GLN A 12 -24.98 -12.22 -3.84
CA GLN A 12 -24.54 -12.38 -2.45
C GLN A 12 -23.27 -13.23 -2.33
N GLN A 13 -23.11 -14.24 -3.19
CA GLN A 13 -21.90 -15.06 -3.23
C GLN A 13 -20.68 -14.25 -3.67
N ILE A 14 -20.86 -13.32 -4.60
CA ILE A 14 -19.81 -12.42 -5.10
C ILE A 14 -19.53 -11.30 -4.09
N GLU A 15 -20.57 -10.68 -3.55
CA GLU A 15 -20.45 -9.55 -2.63
C GLU A 15 -21.45 -9.67 -1.46
N SER A 16 -20.94 -9.87 -0.25
CA SER A 16 -21.78 -10.12 0.94
C SER A 16 -22.72 -8.95 1.28
N ASP A 17 -22.28 -7.71 1.01
CA ASP A 17 -23.04 -6.50 1.32
C ASP A 17 -24.27 -6.31 0.41
N TYR A 18 -24.42 -7.13 -0.64
CA TYR A 18 -25.58 -7.10 -1.52
C TYR A 18 -26.90 -7.37 -0.77
N GLU A 19 -26.89 -8.20 0.27
CA GLU A 19 -28.09 -8.51 1.07
C GLU A 19 -28.61 -7.28 1.83
N ASN A 20 -27.70 -6.41 2.27
CA ASN A 20 -28.02 -5.24 3.09
C ASN A 20 -28.59 -4.08 2.25
N ASP A 21 -28.05 -3.86 1.04
CA ASP A 21 -28.52 -2.83 0.11
C ASP A 21 -28.40 -3.29 -1.36
N PRO A 22 -29.40 -4.03 -1.87
CA PRO A 22 -29.40 -4.56 -3.25
C PRO A 22 -29.41 -3.49 -4.35
N LYS A 23 -29.72 -2.24 -3.99
CA LYS A 23 -29.80 -1.10 -4.92
C LYS A 23 -28.56 -0.21 -4.87
N ASN A 24 -27.59 -0.54 -4.02
CA ASN A 24 -26.38 0.25 -3.87
C ASN A 24 -25.58 0.32 -5.18
N ALA A 25 -25.35 1.53 -5.68
CA ALA A 25 -24.66 1.73 -6.96
C ALA A 25 -23.20 1.22 -6.95
N LEU A 26 -22.50 1.29 -5.82
CA LEU A 26 -21.12 0.82 -5.69
C LEU A 26 -21.07 -0.71 -5.66
N THR A 27 -21.95 -1.34 -4.89
CA THR A 27 -22.08 -2.81 -4.84
C THR A 27 -22.43 -3.38 -6.22
N LEU A 28 -23.42 -2.80 -6.91
CA LEU A 28 -23.80 -3.23 -8.26
C LEU A 28 -22.67 -3.01 -9.29
N LYS A 29 -21.86 -1.96 -9.13
CA LYS A 29 -20.68 -1.73 -9.96
C LYS A 29 -19.60 -2.80 -9.71
N SER A 30 -19.35 -3.14 -8.44
CA SER A 30 -18.42 -4.19 -8.04
C SER A 30 -18.82 -5.55 -8.61
N ILE A 31 -20.08 -5.95 -8.41
CA ILE A 31 -20.64 -7.21 -8.94
C ILE A 31 -20.50 -7.26 -10.47
N ARG A 32 -20.83 -6.17 -11.18
CA ARG A 32 -20.68 -6.12 -12.64
C ARG A 32 -19.24 -6.36 -13.09
N GLN A 33 -18.27 -5.76 -12.40
CA GLN A 33 -16.85 -5.92 -12.72
C GLN A 33 -16.38 -7.35 -12.44
N ALA A 34 -16.75 -7.92 -11.29
CA ALA A 34 -16.43 -9.29 -10.92
C ALA A 34 -17.02 -10.30 -11.91
N VAL A 35 -18.30 -10.15 -12.27
CA VAL A 35 -18.96 -11.02 -13.26
C VAL A 35 -18.31 -10.92 -14.63
N LYS A 36 -17.97 -9.70 -15.08
CA LYS A 36 -17.24 -9.52 -16.34
C LYS A 36 -15.92 -10.27 -16.32
N SER A 37 -15.12 -10.09 -15.25
CA SER A 37 -13.82 -10.75 -15.10
C SER A 37 -13.95 -12.27 -15.12
N MET A 38 -14.87 -12.85 -14.33
CA MET A 38 -15.08 -14.29 -14.28
C MET A 38 -15.44 -14.88 -15.65
N ILE A 39 -16.33 -14.22 -16.40
CA ILE A 39 -16.71 -14.70 -17.73
C ILE A 39 -15.52 -14.64 -18.70
N GLN A 40 -14.73 -13.55 -18.67
CA GLN A 40 -13.56 -13.42 -19.53
C GLN A 40 -12.52 -14.49 -19.22
N THR A 41 -12.17 -14.68 -17.95
CA THR A 41 -11.24 -15.70 -17.49
C THR A 41 -11.73 -17.11 -17.80
N ALA A 42 -13.03 -17.40 -17.62
CA ALA A 42 -13.61 -18.70 -17.98
C ALA A 42 -13.46 -19.02 -19.48
N ILE A 43 -13.59 -18.01 -20.35
CA ILE A 43 -13.40 -18.17 -21.79
C ILE A 43 -11.92 -18.37 -22.13
N GLU A 44 -11.03 -17.59 -21.53
CA GLU A 44 -9.58 -17.67 -21.73
C GLU A 44 -9.00 -19.02 -21.29
N ASP A 45 -9.47 -19.52 -20.15
CA ASP A 45 -9.09 -20.81 -19.59
C ASP A 45 -9.76 -22.00 -20.31
N GLY A 46 -10.64 -21.73 -21.28
CA GLY A 46 -11.35 -22.77 -22.04
C GLY A 46 -12.31 -23.60 -21.19
N LEU A 47 -12.92 -23.01 -20.15
CA LEU A 47 -13.86 -23.72 -19.30
C LEU A 47 -15.09 -24.17 -20.10
N ASN A 48 -15.52 -25.41 -19.85
CA ASN A 48 -16.75 -25.93 -20.42
C ASN A 48 -17.96 -25.16 -19.84
N PRO A 49 -18.83 -24.55 -20.67
CA PRO A 49 -19.98 -23.81 -20.20
C PRO A 49 -20.93 -24.68 -19.38
N ALA A 50 -21.35 -24.19 -18.21
CA ALA A 50 -22.18 -24.96 -17.28
C ALA A 50 -23.67 -25.00 -17.71
N ALA A 51 -24.44 -25.90 -17.11
CA ALA A 51 -25.89 -25.84 -17.17
C ALA A 51 -26.40 -24.65 -16.34
N LEU A 52 -27.43 -23.97 -16.83
CA LEU A 52 -28.08 -22.91 -16.06
C LEU A 52 -29.05 -23.52 -15.04
N PRO A 53 -29.14 -22.97 -13.82
CA PRO A 53 -30.14 -23.42 -12.86
C PRO A 53 -31.56 -23.16 -13.37
N VAL A 54 -32.47 -24.08 -13.04
CA VAL A 54 -33.88 -24.04 -13.47
C VAL A 54 -34.71 -23.03 -12.63
N THR A 55 -34.20 -22.63 -11.47
CA THR A 55 -34.91 -21.81 -10.50
C THR A 55 -35.06 -20.35 -10.92
N SER A 56 -36.29 -19.84 -10.83
CA SER A 56 -36.64 -18.44 -11.07
C SER A 56 -36.39 -17.57 -9.84
N GLU A 57 -35.15 -17.49 -9.39
CA GLU A 57 -34.80 -16.54 -8.32
C GLU A 57 -34.96 -15.09 -8.80
N PRO A 58 -35.38 -14.17 -7.91
CA PRO A 58 -35.22 -12.74 -8.17
C PRO A 58 -33.74 -12.42 -8.41
N GLY A 59 -33.47 -11.45 -9.26
CA GLY A 59 -32.12 -11.15 -9.73
C GLY A 59 -32.03 -9.80 -10.39
N VAL A 60 -30.80 -9.35 -10.63
CA VAL A 60 -30.51 -8.05 -11.23
C VAL A 60 -30.10 -8.24 -12.69
N SER A 61 -30.75 -7.48 -13.57
CA SER A 61 -30.37 -7.40 -14.98
C SER A 61 -29.19 -6.43 -15.13
N MET A 62 -28.09 -6.91 -15.72
CA MET A 62 -26.89 -6.12 -15.98
C MET A 62 -26.51 -6.18 -17.44
N ASN A 63 -26.18 -5.01 -18.01
CA ASN A 63 -25.58 -4.90 -19.34
C ASN A 63 -24.07 -5.00 -19.20
N ILE A 64 -23.46 -5.99 -19.84
CA ILE A 64 -22.02 -6.21 -19.82
C ILE A 64 -21.46 -6.15 -21.24
N THR A 65 -20.41 -5.36 -21.40
CA THR A 65 -19.66 -5.21 -22.65
C THR A 65 -18.35 -5.99 -22.54
N PHE A 66 -18.14 -6.87 -23.50
CA PHE A 66 -16.95 -7.72 -23.62
C PHE A 66 -16.10 -7.28 -24.81
N GLU A 67 -14.82 -7.62 -24.78
CA GLU A 67 -13.92 -7.40 -25.92
C GLU A 67 -14.28 -8.32 -27.09
N ALA A 68 -13.68 -8.07 -28.26
CA ALA A 68 -14.05 -8.73 -29.50
C ALA A 68 -13.93 -10.26 -29.45
N ASN A 69 -12.87 -10.76 -28.80
CA ASN A 69 -12.60 -12.20 -28.69
C ASN A 69 -13.61 -12.90 -27.77
N HIS A 70 -13.85 -12.39 -26.56
CA HIS A 70 -14.85 -12.95 -25.65
C HIS A 70 -16.27 -12.84 -26.23
N SER A 71 -16.59 -11.71 -26.89
CA SER A 71 -17.88 -11.54 -27.59
C SER A 71 -18.07 -12.54 -28.72
N ARG A 72 -16.99 -12.99 -29.38
CA ARG A 72 -17.06 -14.04 -30.41
C ARG A 72 -17.34 -15.40 -29.78
N ALA A 73 -16.67 -15.75 -28.68
CA ALA A 73 -16.90 -17.00 -27.96
C ALA A 73 -18.33 -17.11 -27.42
N ILE A 74 -18.86 -16.03 -26.83
CA ILE A 74 -20.25 -15.97 -26.35
C ILE A 74 -21.24 -16.17 -27.52
N ARG A 75 -21.05 -15.46 -28.64
CA ARG A 75 -21.90 -15.59 -29.83
C ARG A 75 -21.86 -16.99 -30.45
N GLN A 76 -20.68 -17.59 -30.49
CA GLN A 76 -20.50 -18.94 -31.00
C GLN A 76 -21.27 -19.95 -30.15
N LEU A 77 -21.14 -19.88 -28.82
CA LEU A 77 -21.89 -20.73 -27.91
C LEU A 77 -23.41 -20.52 -28.04
N ALA A 78 -23.84 -19.26 -28.09
CA ALA A 78 -25.25 -18.90 -28.25
C ALA A 78 -25.85 -19.52 -29.53
N LYS A 79 -25.12 -19.45 -30.65
CA LYS A 79 -25.52 -20.07 -31.92
C LYS A 79 -25.53 -21.59 -31.87
N GLN A 80 -24.49 -22.19 -31.29
CA GLN A 80 -24.35 -23.66 -31.20
C GLN A 80 -25.49 -24.29 -30.38
N GLN A 81 -25.90 -23.61 -29.31
CA GLN A 81 -26.92 -24.13 -28.39
C GLN A 81 -28.31 -23.53 -28.60
N MET A 82 -28.48 -22.66 -29.61
CA MET A 82 -29.74 -21.97 -29.91
C MET A 82 -30.32 -21.20 -28.70
N ILE A 83 -29.45 -20.51 -27.96
CA ILE A 83 -29.81 -19.71 -26.77
C ILE A 83 -29.47 -18.23 -26.98
N ARG A 84 -29.95 -17.36 -26.08
CA ARG A 84 -29.61 -15.93 -26.10
C ARG A 84 -28.14 -15.72 -25.70
N GLU A 85 -27.51 -14.67 -26.21
CA GLU A 85 -26.13 -14.30 -25.81
C GLU A 85 -26.00 -14.10 -24.29
N GLY A 86 -27.03 -13.54 -23.65
CA GLY A 86 -27.08 -13.41 -22.20
C GLY A 86 -27.04 -14.75 -21.47
N ASP A 87 -27.77 -15.76 -21.98
CA ASP A 87 -27.78 -17.11 -21.41
C ASP A 87 -26.43 -17.81 -21.64
N ALA A 88 -25.82 -17.63 -22.81
CA ALA A 88 -24.48 -18.11 -23.10
C ALA A 88 -23.42 -17.50 -22.16
N ALA A 89 -23.49 -16.20 -21.90
CA ALA A 89 -22.63 -15.51 -20.95
C ALA A 89 -22.84 -16.01 -19.51
N LEU A 90 -24.09 -16.27 -19.11
CA LEU A 90 -24.41 -16.87 -17.82
C LEU A 90 -23.83 -18.29 -17.68
N LYS A 91 -23.81 -19.11 -18.74
CA LYS A 91 -23.22 -20.45 -18.67
C LYS A 91 -21.72 -20.42 -18.35
N TYR A 92 -20.98 -19.44 -18.89
CA TYR A 92 -19.58 -19.21 -18.52
C TYR A 92 -19.44 -18.73 -17.07
N LEU A 93 -20.33 -17.83 -16.62
CA LEU A 93 -20.34 -17.40 -15.22
C LEU A 93 -20.55 -18.58 -14.27
N TYR A 94 -21.54 -19.45 -14.51
CA TYR A 94 -21.78 -20.62 -13.68
C TYR A 94 -20.65 -21.66 -13.74
N ALA A 95 -19.94 -21.76 -14.87
CA ALA A 95 -18.73 -22.57 -14.96
C ALA A 95 -17.62 -22.03 -14.03
N ALA A 96 -17.39 -20.71 -14.05
CA ALA A 96 -16.44 -20.04 -13.14
C ALA A 96 -16.84 -20.21 -11.67
N LEU A 97 -18.13 -20.03 -11.34
CA LEU A 97 -18.65 -20.23 -9.98
C LEU A 97 -18.46 -21.67 -9.49
N SER A 98 -18.67 -22.65 -10.36
CA SER A 98 -18.49 -24.08 -10.05
C SER A 98 -17.03 -24.44 -9.80
N ARG A 99 -16.09 -23.73 -10.45
CA ARG A 99 -14.65 -23.84 -10.20
C ARG A 99 -14.23 -23.21 -8.87
N GLY A 100 -15.11 -22.44 -8.23
CA GLY A 100 -14.83 -21.73 -6.98
C GLY A 100 -14.30 -20.31 -7.20
N ASP A 101 -14.43 -19.74 -8.40
CA ASP A 101 -13.88 -18.41 -8.71
C ASP A 101 -14.56 -17.29 -7.89
N ALA A 102 -15.78 -17.51 -7.40
CA ALA A 102 -16.39 -16.57 -6.45
C ALA A 102 -15.70 -16.59 -5.08
N GLN A 103 -15.09 -17.69 -4.65
CA GLN A 103 -14.38 -17.76 -3.38
C GLN A 103 -12.99 -17.11 -3.47
N THR A 104 -12.35 -17.14 -4.64
CA THR A 104 -11.15 -16.34 -4.90
C THR A 104 -11.47 -14.84 -5.00
N LEU A 105 -12.70 -14.48 -5.41
CA LEU A 105 -13.22 -13.10 -5.35
C LEU A 105 -13.70 -12.64 -3.96
N LYS A 106 -14.12 -13.56 -3.07
CA LYS A 106 -14.55 -13.25 -1.68
C LYS A 106 -13.46 -12.65 -0.79
N LYS A 107 -12.22 -12.56 -1.26
CA LYS A 107 -11.27 -11.57 -0.74
C LYS A 107 -11.46 -10.31 -1.59
N PRO A 108 -12.07 -9.23 -1.06
CA PRO A 108 -12.26 -8.02 -1.84
C PRO A 108 -10.91 -7.40 -2.16
N ASN A 109 -10.25 -7.82 -3.24
CA ASN A 109 -8.89 -7.42 -3.61
C ASN A 109 -8.03 -7.24 -2.36
N ALA A 110 -7.70 -8.33 -1.65
CA ALA A 110 -6.80 -8.25 -0.50
C ALA A 110 -5.53 -7.54 -0.98
N SER A 111 -5.44 -6.27 -0.62
CA SER A 111 -4.30 -5.46 -1.02
C SER A 111 -3.17 -5.88 -0.09
N PHE A 112 -1.96 -5.94 -0.61
CA PHE A 112 -0.79 -6.09 0.25
C PHE A 112 -0.81 -5.02 1.37
N LEU A 113 -1.38 -3.84 1.08
CA LEU A 113 -1.51 -2.73 2.01
C LEU A 113 -2.43 -3.04 3.21
N ASP A 114 -3.44 -3.92 3.05
CA ASP A 114 -4.43 -4.19 4.08
C ASP A 114 -3.75 -4.69 5.38
N GLY A 115 -2.74 -5.55 5.24
CA GLY A 115 -1.94 -6.03 6.38
C GLY A 115 -1.13 -4.94 7.09
N TYR A 116 -0.67 -3.91 6.36
CA TYR A 116 0.02 -2.76 6.96
C TYR A 116 -0.97 -1.79 7.62
N THR A 117 -2.12 -1.54 7.01
CA THR A 117 -3.16 -0.69 7.62
C THR A 117 -3.73 -1.31 8.89
N SER A 118 -4.01 -2.62 8.88
CA SER A 118 -4.50 -3.33 10.07
C SER A 118 -3.46 -3.36 11.19
N ALA A 119 -2.17 -3.53 10.88
CA ALA A 119 -1.10 -3.45 11.87
C ALA A 119 -1.02 -2.07 12.55
N ARG A 120 -1.47 -1.01 11.86
CA ARG A 120 -1.55 0.36 12.41
C ARG A 120 -2.90 0.68 13.05
N GLY A 121 -3.85 -0.26 13.09
CA GLY A 121 -5.21 -0.01 13.56
C GLY A 121 -5.99 0.97 12.68
N LEU A 122 -5.60 1.11 11.41
CA LEU A 122 -6.22 2.03 10.45
C LEU A 122 -7.26 1.31 9.59
N SER A 123 -8.31 2.05 9.22
CA SER A 123 -9.30 1.56 8.25
C SER A 123 -8.80 1.68 6.81
N ARG A 124 -9.23 0.74 5.98
CA ARG A 124 -8.89 0.69 4.55
C ARG A 124 -9.42 1.93 3.82
N ARG A 125 -8.57 2.56 3.01
CA ARG A 125 -8.94 3.70 2.14
C ARG A 125 -8.66 3.35 0.68
N PRO A 126 -9.67 3.33 -0.21
CA PRO A 126 -9.49 2.92 -1.61
C PRO A 126 -8.42 3.70 -2.38
N GLN A 127 -8.34 5.02 -2.16
CA GLN A 127 -7.33 5.86 -2.82
C GLN A 127 -5.90 5.55 -2.35
N GLN A 128 -5.74 5.18 -1.07
CA GLN A 128 -4.44 4.78 -0.53
C GLN A 128 -3.99 3.43 -1.10
N VAL A 129 -4.93 2.48 -1.21
CA VAL A 129 -4.70 1.18 -1.85
C VAL A 129 -4.25 1.37 -3.30
N LEU A 130 -4.97 2.18 -4.08
CA LEU A 130 -4.63 2.46 -5.47
C LEU A 130 -3.25 3.12 -5.60
N PHE A 131 -2.95 4.09 -4.73
CA PHE A 131 -1.65 4.75 -4.70
C PHE A 131 -0.52 3.76 -4.39
N ALA A 132 -0.63 2.99 -3.30
CA ALA A 132 0.38 2.04 -2.88
C ALA A 132 0.61 0.95 -3.94
N GLN A 133 -0.45 0.48 -4.58
CA GLN A 133 -0.37 -0.51 -5.65
C GLN A 133 0.27 0.05 -6.93
N SER A 134 0.00 1.31 -7.27
CA SER A 134 0.69 2.00 -8.36
C SER A 134 2.20 2.11 -8.08
N VAL A 135 2.58 2.44 -6.84
CA VAL A 135 4.00 2.53 -6.43
C VAL A 135 4.67 1.15 -6.55
N LEU A 136 4.06 0.12 -5.98
CA LEU A 136 4.61 -1.24 -6.01
C LEU A 136 4.76 -1.75 -7.45
N SER A 137 3.74 -1.57 -8.29
CA SER A 137 3.76 -1.99 -9.69
C SER A 137 4.84 -1.27 -10.51
N SER A 138 5.02 0.03 -10.30
CA SER A 138 6.11 0.79 -10.95
C SER A 138 7.48 0.26 -10.57
N LEU A 139 7.69 -0.05 -9.28
CA LEU A 139 8.96 -0.58 -8.79
C LEU A 139 9.23 -1.99 -9.33
N GLN A 140 8.22 -2.89 -9.31
CA GLN A 140 8.33 -4.26 -9.80
C GLN A 140 8.64 -4.31 -11.31
N SER A 141 8.02 -3.42 -12.09
CA SER A 141 8.24 -3.33 -13.53
C SER A 141 9.58 -2.68 -13.93
N LYS A 142 10.38 -2.19 -12.96
CA LYS A 142 11.66 -1.50 -13.18
C LYS A 142 11.56 -0.30 -14.11
N ASN A 143 10.39 0.34 -14.15
CA ASN A 143 10.11 1.51 -14.97
C ASN A 143 10.03 2.78 -14.11
N ILE A 144 10.20 3.93 -14.75
CA ILE A 144 9.96 5.23 -14.14
C ILE A 144 8.45 5.49 -14.14
N GLY A 145 7.85 5.59 -12.95
CA GLY A 145 6.44 5.93 -12.77
C GLY A 145 6.25 7.33 -12.20
N LEU A 146 5.35 8.09 -12.79
CA LEU A 146 4.84 9.34 -12.21
C LEU A 146 3.48 9.04 -11.55
N ILE A 147 3.41 9.15 -10.24
CA ILE A 147 2.21 8.80 -9.47
C ILE A 147 1.79 10.02 -8.64
N GLU A 148 0.66 10.60 -9.02
CA GLU A 148 0.08 11.74 -8.31
C GLU A 148 -0.95 11.28 -7.28
N ALA A 149 -0.89 11.85 -6.08
CA ALA A 149 -1.90 11.65 -5.05
C ALA A 149 -2.08 12.91 -4.19
N ALA A 150 -3.34 13.20 -3.86
CA ALA A 150 -3.71 14.33 -3.01
C ALA A 150 -3.06 14.28 -1.62
N THR A 151 -3.04 15.42 -0.93
CA THR A 151 -2.71 15.48 0.49
C THR A 151 -3.70 14.64 1.29
N GLY A 152 -3.26 14.04 2.41
CA GLY A 152 -4.13 13.22 3.27
C GLY A 152 -4.44 11.80 2.78
N VAL A 153 -4.05 11.41 1.56
CA VAL A 153 -4.27 10.06 1.03
C VAL A 153 -3.51 8.97 1.81
N GLY A 154 -2.48 9.34 2.59
CA GLY A 154 -1.64 8.37 3.32
C GLY A 154 -0.45 7.88 2.51
N LYS A 155 0.19 8.79 1.76
CA LYS A 155 1.34 8.51 0.88
C LYS A 155 2.51 7.85 1.61
N THR A 156 2.86 8.34 2.80
CA THR A 156 3.98 7.82 3.60
C THR A 156 3.81 6.33 3.89
N LEU A 157 2.69 5.93 4.50
CA LEU A 157 2.37 4.52 4.76
C LEU A 157 2.33 3.71 3.46
N GLY A 158 1.73 4.23 2.39
CA GLY A 158 1.68 3.55 1.09
C GLY A 158 3.06 3.25 0.51
N ILE A 159 3.99 4.22 0.58
CA ILE A 159 5.38 4.06 0.10
C ILE A 159 6.14 3.08 0.98
N VAL A 160 6.08 3.23 2.32
CA VAL A 160 6.79 2.35 3.26
C VAL A 160 6.32 0.90 3.09
N ALA A 161 5.01 0.69 3.02
CA ALA A 161 4.42 -0.63 2.77
C ALA A 161 4.87 -1.22 1.43
N ALA A 162 4.86 -0.43 0.36
CA ALA A 162 5.30 -0.90 -0.97
C ALA A 162 6.78 -1.29 -0.98
N CYS A 163 7.65 -0.50 -0.33
CA CYS A 163 9.08 -0.83 -0.21
C CYS A 163 9.29 -2.13 0.58
N SER A 164 8.60 -2.29 1.70
CA SER A 164 8.66 -3.50 2.53
C SER A 164 8.19 -4.74 1.77
N GLU A 165 7.08 -4.62 1.05
CA GLU A 165 6.53 -5.69 0.23
C GLU A 165 7.50 -6.12 -0.87
N LEU A 166 8.11 -5.14 -1.55
CA LEU A 166 9.06 -5.38 -2.64
C LEU A 166 10.32 -6.13 -2.16
N ILE A 167 10.86 -5.76 -0.99
CA ILE A 167 12.02 -6.43 -0.37
C ILE A 167 11.63 -7.85 0.06
N SER A 168 10.48 -8.00 0.72
CA SER A 168 10.00 -9.30 1.24
C SER A 168 9.77 -10.33 0.14
N GLN A 169 9.31 -9.89 -1.04
CA GLN A 169 9.11 -10.74 -2.21
C GLN A 169 10.43 -11.09 -2.95
N SER A 170 11.59 -10.82 -2.35
CA SER A 170 12.94 -11.19 -2.84
C SER A 170 13.28 -10.65 -4.23
N SER A 171 12.55 -9.66 -4.73
CA SER A 171 12.78 -9.07 -6.05
C SER A 171 13.90 -8.03 -6.05
N PHE A 172 14.21 -7.47 -4.88
CA PHE A 172 15.25 -6.47 -4.68
C PHE A 172 15.94 -6.66 -3.33
N CYS A 173 17.24 -6.35 -3.26
CA CYS A 173 17.99 -6.41 -2.00
C CYS A 173 17.90 -5.11 -1.19
N ARG A 174 17.56 -3.97 -1.83
CA ARG A 174 17.51 -2.64 -1.22
C ARG A 174 16.52 -1.74 -1.95
N VAL A 175 15.89 -0.82 -1.22
CA VAL A 175 15.02 0.24 -1.76
C VAL A 175 15.42 1.56 -1.09
N VAL A 176 15.48 2.64 -1.86
CA VAL A 176 15.81 3.98 -1.35
C VAL A 176 14.59 4.87 -1.51
N VAL A 177 14.18 5.51 -0.41
CA VAL A 177 13.15 6.54 -0.41
C VAL A 177 13.83 7.90 -0.23
N ALA A 178 13.87 8.70 -1.30
CA ALA A 178 14.40 10.05 -1.25
C ALA A 178 13.26 11.05 -1.03
N VAL A 179 13.44 11.97 -0.08
CA VAL A 179 12.47 13.02 0.27
C VAL A 179 13.16 14.37 0.40
N PRO A 180 12.47 15.48 0.14
CA PRO A 180 13.11 16.80 0.01
C PRO A 180 13.50 17.49 1.32
N SER A 181 13.12 16.95 2.48
CA SER A 181 13.43 17.58 3.78
C SER A 181 13.62 16.57 4.89
N ILE A 182 14.40 16.95 5.91
CA ILE A 182 14.63 16.17 7.12
C ILE A 182 13.32 15.86 7.84
N GLN A 183 12.38 16.81 7.85
CA GLN A 183 11.06 16.59 8.44
C GLN A 183 10.32 15.43 7.77
N LEU A 184 10.44 15.28 6.44
CA LEU A 184 9.87 14.14 5.76
C LEU A 184 10.66 12.87 6.06
N ILE A 185 11.99 12.92 6.15
CA ILE A 185 12.79 11.76 6.56
C ILE A 185 12.29 11.26 7.94
N ARG A 186 12.04 12.18 8.89
CA ARG A 186 11.50 11.87 10.23
C ARG A 186 10.14 11.22 10.15
N GLN A 187 9.25 11.78 9.32
CA GLN A 187 7.92 11.22 9.11
C GLN A 187 7.98 9.78 8.57
N PHE A 188 8.89 9.50 7.63
CA PHE A 188 9.08 8.16 7.08
C PHE A 188 9.67 7.17 8.10
N ALA A 189 10.67 7.58 8.88
CA ALA A 189 11.26 6.74 9.91
C ALA A 189 10.28 6.45 11.05
N ALA A 190 9.50 7.44 11.49
CA ALA A 190 8.45 7.24 12.49
C ALA A 190 7.40 6.24 12.00
N GLU A 191 6.96 6.32 10.73
CA GLU A 191 6.02 5.36 10.16
C GLU A 191 6.63 3.94 10.06
N HIS A 192 7.89 3.83 9.64
CA HIS A 192 8.60 2.54 9.59
C HIS A 192 8.72 1.91 10.99
N ARG A 193 9.19 2.66 12.00
CA ARG A 193 9.31 2.18 13.38
C ARG A 193 7.97 1.75 13.96
N ALA A 194 6.91 2.52 13.67
CA ALA A 194 5.57 2.19 14.13
C ALA A 194 4.99 0.93 13.46
N LEU A 195 5.42 0.61 12.23
CA LEU A 195 5.11 -0.66 11.57
C LEU A 195 5.96 -1.82 12.11
N GLU A 196 7.24 -1.60 12.36
CA GLU A 196 8.16 -2.60 12.90
C GLU A 196 7.70 -3.15 14.27
N GLN A 197 7.14 -2.28 15.11
CA GLN A 197 6.53 -2.68 16.38
C GLN A 197 5.30 -3.58 16.22
N ALA A 198 4.63 -3.52 15.06
CA ALA A 198 3.37 -4.22 14.82
C ALA A 198 3.51 -5.43 13.88
N ARG A 199 4.57 -5.49 13.09
CA ARG A 199 4.84 -6.58 12.13
C ARG A 199 6.32 -6.64 11.76
N PRO A 200 6.82 -7.80 11.26
CA PRO A 200 8.16 -7.87 10.69
C PRO A 200 8.33 -6.88 9.54
N MET A 201 9.38 -6.07 9.64
CA MET A 201 9.79 -5.08 8.64
C MET A 201 11.26 -5.30 8.27
N PRO A 202 11.67 -4.99 7.02
CA PRO A 202 13.08 -4.99 6.67
C PRO A 202 13.83 -3.87 7.41
N GLU A 203 15.11 -4.09 7.67
CA GLU A 203 16.00 -3.09 8.27
C GLU A 203 15.98 -1.81 7.42
N ALA A 204 15.72 -0.67 8.08
CA ALA A 204 15.79 0.64 7.47
C ALA A 204 17.00 1.39 8.03
N ARG A 205 17.68 2.15 7.15
CA ARG A 205 18.74 3.08 7.55
C ARG A 205 18.44 4.46 7.02
N CYS A 206 18.77 5.46 7.84
CA CYS A 206 18.66 6.85 7.46
C CYS A 206 20.01 7.36 6.95
N VAL A 207 19.97 8.20 5.91
CA VAL A 207 21.14 8.92 5.39
C VAL A 207 20.79 10.40 5.42
N MET A 208 21.58 11.17 6.16
CA MET A 208 21.43 12.62 6.29
C MET A 208 22.68 13.34 5.82
N GLY A 209 22.53 14.63 5.51
CA GLY A 209 23.67 15.47 5.18
C GLY A 209 24.62 15.62 6.37
N ARG A 210 25.91 15.80 6.09
CA ARG A 210 26.96 15.97 7.11
C ARG A 210 26.66 17.11 8.10
N ASN A 211 26.01 18.17 7.64
CA ASN A 211 25.68 19.35 8.45
C ASN A 211 24.68 19.07 9.58
N GLU A 212 24.04 17.90 9.58
CA GLU A 212 23.14 17.49 10.66
C GLU A 212 23.87 16.86 11.85
N PHE A 213 25.18 16.61 11.72
CA PHE A 213 26.01 15.99 12.74
C PHE A 213 27.00 16.97 13.34
N ILE A 214 27.25 16.81 14.64
CA ILE A 214 28.25 17.59 15.38
C ILE A 214 29.63 16.95 15.26
N ASN A 215 30.68 17.78 15.18
CA ASN A 215 32.04 17.34 15.41
C ASN A 215 32.33 17.23 16.91
N THR A 216 32.48 16.00 17.40
CA THR A 216 32.69 15.74 18.83
C THR A 216 34.00 16.31 19.36
N GLN A 217 35.06 16.35 18.55
CA GLN A 217 36.35 16.88 18.97
C GLN A 217 36.29 18.39 19.18
N GLU A 218 35.61 19.10 18.28
CA GLU A 218 35.42 20.55 18.39
C GLU A 218 34.48 20.89 19.55
N LEU A 219 33.40 20.13 19.73
CA LEU A 219 32.53 20.28 20.90
C LEU A 219 33.29 20.06 22.20
N GLU A 220 34.11 19.01 22.31
CA GLU A 220 34.93 18.78 23.50
C GLU A 220 35.94 19.90 23.76
N ALA A 221 36.57 20.44 22.72
CA ALA A 221 37.50 21.57 22.84
C ALA A 221 36.79 22.82 23.40
N ILE A 222 35.57 23.11 22.92
CA ILE A 222 34.74 24.22 23.43
C ILE A 222 34.32 23.98 24.88
N LEU A 223 33.93 22.75 25.23
CA LEU A 223 33.56 22.41 26.61
C LEU A 223 34.75 22.47 27.58
N GLN A 224 35.98 22.28 27.08
CA GLN A 224 37.22 22.35 27.87
C GLN A 224 37.77 23.76 28.00
N SER A 225 37.56 24.65 27.03
CA SER A 225 38.06 26.03 27.09
C SER A 225 37.43 26.85 28.21
N GLY A 226 36.24 26.45 28.70
CA GLY A 226 35.54 27.13 29.78
C GLY A 226 35.07 28.54 29.43
N THR A 227 35.06 28.88 28.14
CA THR A 227 34.70 30.21 27.63
C THR A 227 33.19 30.43 27.51
N GLU A 228 32.40 29.35 27.58
CA GLU A 228 30.94 29.39 27.52
C GLU A 228 30.35 29.69 28.91
N LEU A 229 29.39 30.62 28.99
CA LEU A 229 28.65 30.95 30.23
C LEU A 229 27.55 29.93 30.58
N LEU A 230 27.55 28.77 29.90
CA LEU A 230 26.52 27.76 29.95
C LEU A 230 26.96 26.57 30.82
N ASP A 231 26.02 25.90 31.46
CA ASP A 231 26.29 24.66 32.20
C ASP A 231 26.62 23.52 31.21
N PRO A 232 27.86 23.00 31.19
CA PRO A 232 28.25 21.94 30.27
C PRO A 232 27.77 20.54 30.72
N ALA A 233 27.24 20.39 31.94
CA ALA A 233 26.88 19.09 32.50
C ALA A 233 25.89 18.30 31.65
N PRO A 234 24.80 18.88 31.09
CA PRO A 234 23.86 18.16 30.24
C PRO A 234 24.51 17.63 28.95
N ILE A 235 25.36 18.44 28.31
CA ILE A 235 26.07 18.07 27.08
C ILE A 235 27.06 16.93 27.37
N ARG A 236 27.82 17.03 28.47
CA ARG A 236 28.78 15.98 28.90
C ARG A 236 28.07 14.68 29.24
N GLN A 237 26.92 14.74 29.91
CA GLN A 237 26.11 13.56 30.20
C GLN A 237 25.60 12.89 28.93
N TRP A 238 25.11 13.67 27.97
CA TRP A 238 24.65 13.15 26.68
C TRP A 238 25.78 12.51 25.87
N LEU A 239 26.96 13.16 25.78
CA LEU A 239 28.14 12.58 25.14
C LEU A 239 28.58 11.27 25.81
N ALA A 240 28.55 11.19 27.14
CA ALA A 240 28.89 9.97 27.89
C ALA A 240 27.94 8.79 27.59
N GLN A 241 26.73 9.05 27.12
CA GLN A 241 25.75 8.04 26.68
C GLN A 241 25.94 7.63 25.20
N GLY A 242 26.99 8.12 24.53
CA GLY A 242 27.19 7.91 23.10
C GLY A 242 26.38 8.87 22.23
N ALA A 243 25.98 10.03 22.78
CA ALA A 243 25.25 11.08 22.08
C ALA A 243 23.99 10.58 21.34
N PRO A 244 23.08 9.85 22.01
CA PRO A 244 21.91 9.25 21.37
C PRO A 244 21.00 10.30 20.71
N ALA A 245 20.34 9.92 19.62
CA ALA A 245 19.27 10.72 19.03
C ALA A 245 18.11 10.90 20.03
N LEU A 246 17.58 12.13 20.11
CA LEU A 246 16.45 12.46 20.98
C LEU A 246 15.15 12.71 20.19
N ASN A 247 14.01 12.52 20.86
CA ASN A 247 12.67 12.87 20.39
C ASN A 247 12.37 12.45 18.94
N GLU A 248 12.16 13.43 18.07
CA GLU A 248 11.74 13.26 16.67
C GLU A 248 12.80 12.55 15.83
N ASP A 249 14.06 12.55 16.27
CA ASP A 249 15.17 11.87 15.61
C ASP A 249 15.42 10.47 16.19
N ALA A 250 14.81 10.13 17.33
CA ALA A 250 14.94 8.82 17.94
C ALA A 250 14.62 7.66 16.96
N PRO A 251 13.64 7.77 16.04
CA PRO A 251 13.39 6.74 15.02
C PRO A 251 14.57 6.43 14.09
N PHE A 252 15.57 7.31 13.98
CA PHE A 252 16.75 7.07 13.14
C PHE A 252 17.87 6.33 13.87
N GLU A 253 17.89 6.40 15.20
CA GLU A 253 18.97 5.88 16.05
C GLU A 253 20.38 6.36 15.61
N LEU A 254 20.44 7.52 14.95
CA LEU A 254 21.68 8.14 14.49
C LEU A 254 22.28 9.01 15.61
N PRO A 255 23.49 8.71 16.11
CA PRO A 255 24.09 9.49 17.20
C PRO A 255 24.67 10.82 16.70
N TYR A 256 25.03 11.69 17.65
CA TYR A 256 25.77 12.94 17.40
C TYR A 256 25.02 13.95 16.52
N LEU A 257 23.70 14.06 16.68
CA LEU A 257 22.89 15.00 15.90
C LEU A 257 22.90 16.42 16.51
N ALA A 258 23.04 17.42 15.64
CA ALA A 258 22.95 18.83 16.00
C ALA A 258 21.59 19.17 16.62
N SER A 259 20.50 18.58 16.12
CA SER A 259 19.15 18.73 16.68
C SER A 259 19.07 18.27 18.15
N SER A 260 19.74 17.17 18.50
CA SER A 260 19.76 16.64 19.87
C SER A 260 20.55 17.55 20.80
N LEU A 261 21.68 18.09 20.34
CA LEU A 261 22.44 19.10 21.08
C LEU A 261 21.60 20.36 21.36
N ARG A 262 20.88 20.86 20.34
CA ARG A 262 19.97 22.01 20.44
C ARG A 262 18.87 21.79 21.47
N GLN A 263 18.46 20.55 21.67
CA GLN A 263 17.42 20.22 22.65
C GLN A 263 17.97 20.16 24.08
N ILE A 264 19.15 19.58 24.26
CA ILE A 264 19.78 19.41 25.57
C ILE A 264 20.32 20.73 26.12
N SER A 265 20.84 21.58 25.22
CA SER A 265 21.38 22.89 25.56
C SER A 265 20.92 23.92 24.53
N PRO A 266 19.69 24.45 24.66
CA PRO A 266 19.10 25.39 23.70
C PRO A 266 19.92 26.65 23.46
N ASP A 267 20.64 27.11 24.48
CA ASP A 267 21.44 28.32 24.44
C ASP A 267 22.85 28.08 23.85
N PHE A 268 23.22 26.82 23.56
CA PHE A 268 24.54 26.50 23.00
C PHE A 268 24.64 26.96 21.54
N PRO A 269 25.71 27.69 21.16
CA PRO A 269 25.90 28.17 19.80
C PRO A 269 26.33 27.01 18.89
N ILE A 270 25.37 26.28 18.32
CA ILE A 270 25.67 25.13 17.44
C ILE A 270 26.60 25.46 16.28
N ASP A 271 26.52 26.68 15.74
CA ASP A 271 27.39 27.11 14.65
C ASP A 271 28.88 27.18 15.05
N ALA A 272 29.18 27.16 16.36
CA ALA A 272 30.54 27.06 16.88
C ALA A 272 31.11 25.64 16.77
N VAL A 273 30.28 24.62 16.51
CA VAL A 273 30.70 23.23 16.28
C VAL A 273 30.50 22.90 14.79
N PRO A 274 31.54 23.05 13.96
CA PRO A 274 31.45 22.70 12.56
C PRO A 274 31.03 21.24 12.32
N PRO A 275 30.54 20.93 11.10
CA PRO A 275 30.21 19.57 10.74
C PRO A 275 31.46 18.68 10.69
N LEU A 276 31.35 17.42 11.15
CA LEU A 276 32.39 16.37 11.18
C LEU A 276 33.38 16.36 9.99
N SER A 277 34.62 16.83 10.17
CA SER A 277 35.68 16.78 9.13
C SER A 277 36.37 15.43 9.07
N HIS A 278 36.35 14.79 7.89
CA HIS A 278 37.20 13.64 7.56
C HIS A 278 38.51 14.11 6.94
#